data_AF-W0E8D0-F1
#
_entry.id   AF-W0E8D0-F1
#
_cell.length_a   1.000
_cell.length_b   1.000
_cell.length_c   1.000
_cell.angle_alpha   90.00
_cell.angle_beta   90.00
_cell.angle_gamma   90.00
#
_symmetry.space_group_name_H-M   'P 1'
#
loop_
_entity.id
_entity.type
_entity.pdbx_description
1 polymer ?
#
loop_
_entity_poly.entity_id
_entity_poly.type
_entity_poly.pdbx_seq_one_letter_code
_entity_poly.pdbx_strand_id
1 'polypeptide(L)' 'MGKIDQRNVKFGCNKITDAGIYTFRIINDGKTEYVPARYTFVYENRDGDWLIAHHHSSLMPTS' A
#
# COMPACT_ATOMS: atom_id res chain seq x y z
N MET A 1 -10.48 -4.55 -7.17
CA MET A 1 -9.24 -4.30 -7.94
C MET A 1 -8.64 -2.99 -7.47
N GLY A 2 -7.39 -2.99 -7.04
CA GLY A 2 -6.68 -1.80 -6.55
C GLY A 2 -5.73 -1.27 -7.62
N LYS A 3 -5.66 0.05 -7.77
CA LYS A 3 -4.71 0.73 -8.66
C LYS A 3 -3.70 1.49 -7.80
N ILE A 4 -2.42 1.39 -8.12
CA ILE A 4 -1.39 2.25 -7.51
C ILE A 4 -1.36 3.56 -8.31
N ASP A 5 -1.64 4.67 -7.64
CA ASP A 5 -1.68 6.00 -8.25
C ASP A 5 -0.34 6.73 -8.11
N GLN A 6 0.32 6.55 -6.96
CA GLN A 6 1.66 7.05 -6.70
C GLN A 6 2.45 6.01 -5.92
N ARG A 7 3.72 5.86 -6.24
CA ARG A 7 4.65 4.95 -5.59
C ARG A 7 5.99 5.62 -5.35
N ASN A 8 6.51 5.46 -4.14
CA ASN A 8 7.86 5.82 -3.77
C ASN A 8 8.52 4.64 -3.06
N VAL A 9 9.58 4.09 -3.68
CA VAL A 9 10.31 2.93 -3.17
C VAL A 9 11.67 3.36 -2.63
N LYS A 10 12.01 2.91 -1.42
CA LYS A 10 13.32 3.09 -0.81
C LYS A 10 13.95 1.72 -0.52
N PHE A 11 15.18 1.54 -0.96
CA PHE A 11 15.98 0.33 -0.74
C PHE A 11 16.95 0.57 0.43
N GLY A 12 16.96 -0.35 1.39
CA GLY A 12 17.99 -0.48 2.42
C GLY A 12 18.72 -1.82 2.27
N CYS A 13 19.64 -2.14 3.20
CA CYS A 13 20.48 -3.34 3.12
C CYS A 13 19.68 -4.66 3.08
N ASN A 14 18.67 -4.79 3.94
CA ASN A 14 17.80 -5.98 4.02
C ASN A 14 16.31 -5.59 4.14
N LYS A 15 15.98 -4.34 3.81
CA LYS A 15 14.63 -3.79 3.91
C LYS A 15 14.26 -3.03 2.66
N ILE A 16 13.00 -3.12 2.26
CA ILE A 16 12.42 -2.29 1.20
C ILE A 16 11.21 -1.60 1.79
N THR A 17 11.11 -0.28 1.63
CA THR A 17 9.90 0.47 1.97
C THR A 17 9.23 0.93 0.67
N ASP A 18 8.02 0.43 0.40
CA ASP A 18 7.15 0.89 -0.68
C ASP A 18 6.00 1.67 -0.04
N ALA A 19 5.96 2.98 -0.26
CA ALA A 19 4.92 3.84 0.26
C ALA A 19 4.32 4.69 -0.85
N GLY A 20 3.04 5.01 -0.75
CA GLY A 20 2.36 5.71 -1.81
C GLY A 20 0.86 5.86 -1.60
N ILE A 21 0.16 6.03 -2.71
CA ILE A 21 -1.30 6.16 -2.76
C ILE A 21 -1.82 5.09 -3.70
N TYR A 22 -2.86 4.39 -3.25
CA TYR A 22 -3.64 3.47 -4.07
C TYR A 22 -5.12 3.84 -4.03
N THR A 23 -5.87 3.40 -5.03
CA THR A 23 -7.32 3.51 -5.08
C THR A 23 -7.92 2.11 -5.13
N PHE A 24 -8.75 1.79 -4.14
CA PHE A 24 -9.52 0.55 -4.14
C PHE A 24 -10.85 0.74 -4.84
N ARG A 25 -11.15 -0.15 -5.79
CA ARG A 25 -12.52 -0.36 -6.25
C ARG A 25 -13.26 -1.27 -5.27
N ILE A 26 -14.25 -0.73 -4.57
CA ILE A 26 -15.14 -1.41 -3.63
C ILE A 26 -16.53 -1.52 -4.26
N ILE A 27 -17.22 -2.64 -4.04
CA ILE A 27 -18.60 -2.82 -4.48
C ILE A 27 -19.46 -3.03 -3.23
N ASN A 28 -20.34 -2.07 -2.94
CA ASN A 28 -21.27 -2.10 -1.82
C ASN A 28 -22.70 -1.92 -2.37
N ASP A 29 -23.60 -2.84 -2.06
CA ASP A 29 -25.01 -2.82 -2.51
C ASP A 29 -25.20 -2.57 -4.02
N GLY A 30 -24.35 -3.21 -4.83
CA GLY A 30 -24.35 -3.06 -6.29
C GLY A 30 -23.78 -1.72 -6.81
N LYS A 31 -23.42 -0.79 -5.93
CA LYS A 31 -22.72 0.45 -6.28
C LYS A 31 -21.22 0.23 -6.24
N THR A 32 -20.53 0.72 -7.27
CA THR A 32 -19.06 0.74 -7.32
C THR A 32 -18.55 2.07 -6.76
N GLU A 33 -17.67 2.00 -5.78
CA GLU A 33 -16.97 3.14 -5.19
C GLU A 33 -15.46 3.00 -5.41
N TYR A 34 -14.80 4.14 -5.61
CA TYR A 34 -13.34 4.23 -5.73
C TYR A 34 -12.80 5.01 -4.54
N VAL A 35 -12.09 4.30 -3.65
CA VAL A 35 -11.62 4.84 -2.38
C VAL A 35 -10.10 5.02 -2.44
N PRO A 36 -9.60 6.27 -2.56
CA PRO A 36 -8.18 6.54 -2.45
C PRO A 36 -7.71 6.42 -0.99
N ALA A 37 -6.51 5.89 -0.80
CA ALA A 37 -5.90 5.71 0.50
C ALA A 37 -4.37 5.76 0.41
N ARG A 38 -3.72 6.12 1.51
CA ARG A 38 -2.27 6.08 1.66
C ARG A 38 -1.86 4.69 2.16
N TYR A 39 -0.77 4.17 1.63
CA TYR A 39 -0.22 2.89 2.04
C TYR A 39 1.28 2.98 2.36
N THR A 40 1.73 2.09 3.24
CA THR A 40 3.14 1.79 3.49
C THR A 40 3.31 0.28 3.68
N PHE A 41 4.12 -0.34 2.82
CA PHE A 41 4.65 -1.69 3.02
C PHE A 41 6.12 -1.61 3.36
N VAL A 42 6.52 -2.30 4.44
CA VAL A 42 7.92 -2.58 4.73
C VAL A 42 8.14 -4.06 4.51
N TYR A 43 9.03 -4.38 3.58
CA TYR A 43 9.50 -5.73 3.34
C TYR A 43 10.84 -5.92 4.04
N GLU A 44 11.04 -7.09 4.63
CA GLU A 44 12.33 -7.53 5.17
C GLU A 44 12.74 -8.83 4.49
N ASN A 45 14.00 -8.92 4.08
CA ASN A 45 14.56 -10.18 3.62
C ASN A 45 14.96 -11.02 4.85
N ARG A 46 14.37 -12.21 4.98
CA ARG A 46 14.68 -13.18 6.02
C ARG A 46 15.06 -14.49 5.33
N ASP A 47 16.33 -14.87 5.47
CA ASP A 47 16.89 -16.10 4.91
C ASP A 47 16.65 -16.27 3.39
N GLY A 48 16.67 -15.15 2.65
CA GLY A 48 16.44 -15.13 1.21
C GLY A 48 15.01 -14.74 0.80
N ASP A 49 14.04 -14.82 1.71
CA ASP A 49 12.64 -14.54 1.43
C ASP A 49 12.24 -13.11 1.81
N TRP A 50 11.58 -12.40 0.87
CA TRP A 50 11.02 -11.08 1.15
C TRP A 50 9.62 -11.20 1.77
N LEU A 51 9.52 -10.84 3.05
CA LEU A 51 8.28 -10.91 3.81
C LEU A 51 7.78 -9.51 4.16
N ILE A 52 6.46 -9.35 4.26
CA ILE A 52 5.87 -8.10 4.76
C ILE A 52 6.08 -8.04 6.27
N ALA A 53 7.01 -7.20 6.71
CA ALA A 53 7.28 -6.94 8.12
C ALA A 53 6.31 -5.92 8.72
N HIS A 54 5.83 -4.97 7.91
CA HIS A 54 4.84 -3.99 8.33
C HIS A 54 3.94 -3.58 7.16
N HIS A 55 2.66 -3.42 7.46
CA HIS A 55 1.68 -2.86 6.55
C HIS A 55 0.84 -1.83 7.30
N HIS A 56 0.79 -0.61 6.78
CA HIS A 56 -0.09 0.44 7.27
C HIS A 56 -0.88 1.01 6.10
N SER A 57 -2.19 1.12 6.29
CA SER A 57 -3.13 1.71 5.34
C SER A 57 -4.05 2.68 6.06
N SER A 58 -4.28 3.84 5.46
CA SER A 58 -5.18 4.86 5.99
C SER A 58 -5.92 5.59 4.87
N LEU A 59 -7.15 6.00 5.14
CA LEU A 59 -7.90 6.84 4.21
C LEU A 59 -7.18 8.16 3.95
N MET A 60 -7.56 8.82 2.86
CA MET A 60 -7.15 10.21 2.64
C MET A 60 -7.67 11.08 3.80
N PRO A 61 -6.82 11.96 4.37
CA PRO A 61 -7.26 12.87 5.42
C PRO A 61 -8.33 13.81 4.89
N THR A 62 -9.34 14.08 5.71
CA THR A 62 -10.34 15.13 5.45
C THR A 62 -9.78 16.45 5.97
N SER A 63 -9.80 17.48 5.13
CA SER A 63 -9.46 18.86 5.50
C SER A 63 -10.45 19.43 6.51
#